data_AF-A0A0F4LDY1-F1
#
_entry.id   AF-A0A0F4LDY1-F1
#
_cell.length_a   1.000
_cell.length_b   1.000
_cell.length_c   1.000
_cell.angle_alpha   90.00
_cell.angle_beta   90.00
_cell.angle_gamma   90.00
#
_symmetry.space_group_name_H-M   'P 1'
#
loop_
_entity.id
_entity.type
_entity.pdbx_description
1 polymer ?
#
loop_
_entity_poly.entity_id
_entity_poly.type
_entity_poly.pdbx_seq_one_letter_code
_entity_poly.pdbx_strand_id
1 'polypeptide(L)'
;MFIITLFINCISFLGDWLLFAFPLYQGLMELYDYEWFLKEFNQSSKAQPKISPLYWIIPIVKIYLEKRRAVKILGSIIKNESDLRTAMSFIDKATAWYFVSLGGWLKMVSSLYEFIGELHEDSILLLVGGTIVLTFLGIFSGYYRLNPKRQRVLISKIKKN
;
A
#
# COMPACT_ATOMS: atom_id res chain seq x y z
N MET A 1 -26.16 26.75 -2.32
CA MET A 1 -24.71 26.83 -2.61
C MET A 1 -23.92 25.90 -1.70
N PHE A 2 -24.02 26.03 -0.38
CA PHE A 2 -23.36 25.14 0.61
C PHE A 2 -23.53 23.63 0.36
N ILE A 3 -24.76 23.16 0.09
CA ILE A 3 -25.04 21.73 -0.16
C ILE A 3 -24.28 21.20 -1.39
N ILE A 4 -24.13 22.03 -2.43
CA ILE A 4 -23.45 21.63 -3.66
C ILE A 4 -21.94 21.52 -3.40
N THR A 5 -21.35 22.50 -2.70
CA THR A 5 -19.91 22.47 -2.37
C THR A 5 -19.57 21.27 -1.48
N LEU A 6 -20.37 21.03 -0.44
CA LEU A 6 -20.21 19.87 0.45
C LEU A 6 -20.28 18.54 -0.32
N PHE A 7 -21.23 18.42 -1.25
CA PHE A 7 -21.37 17.23 -2.08
C PHE A 7 -20.16 17.03 -2.99
N ILE A 8 -19.68 18.09 -3.66
CA ILE A 8 -18.51 18.03 -4.54
C ILE A 8 -17.27 17.64 -3.74
N ASN A 9 -17.05 18.25 -2.58
CA ASN A 9 -15.89 17.94 -1.75
C ASN A 9 -15.93 16.52 -1.19
N CYS A 10 -17.11 16.01 -0.84
CA CYS A 10 -17.29 14.61 -0.45
C CYS A 10 -16.89 13.65 -1.58
N ILE A 11 -17.30 13.93 -2.83
CA ILE A 11 -16.91 13.11 -4.00
C ILE A 11 -15.42 13.24 -4.30
N SER A 12 -14.87 14.45 -4.25
CA SER A 12 -13.43 14.68 -4.47
C SER A 12 -12.60 13.89 -3.46
N PHE A 13 -12.95 14.01 -2.18
CA PHE A 13 -12.31 13.26 -1.09
C PHE A 13 -12.43 11.75 -1.27
N LEU A 14 -13.62 11.24 -1.62
CA LEU A 14 -13.82 9.82 -1.91
C LEU A 14 -12.96 9.37 -3.10
N GLY A 15 -12.92 10.16 -4.17
CA GLY A 15 -12.10 9.91 -5.35
C GLY A 15 -10.62 9.82 -5.01
N ASP A 16 -10.13 10.73 -4.18
CA ASP A 16 -8.73 10.74 -3.75
C ASP A 16 -8.38 9.59 -2.82
N TRP A 17 -9.31 9.18 -1.93
CA TRP A 17 -9.15 7.95 -1.16
C TRP A 17 -9.11 6.70 -2.05
N LEU A 18 -9.91 6.66 -3.13
CA LEU A 18 -9.85 5.56 -4.10
C LEU A 18 -8.53 5.53 -4.86
N LEU A 19 -7.99 6.70 -5.24
CA LEU A 19 -6.66 6.83 -5.85
C LEU A 19 -5.52 6.42 -4.91
N PHE A 20 -5.73 6.46 -3.60
CA PHE A 20 -4.81 5.86 -2.65
C PHE A 20 -4.97 4.33 -2.59
N ALA A 21 -6.19 3.87 -2.30
CA ALA A 21 -6.44 2.48 -1.91
C ALA A 21 -6.32 1.47 -3.06
N PHE A 22 -6.80 1.82 -4.25
CA PHE A 22 -6.84 0.88 -5.38
C PHE A 22 -5.48 0.70 -6.06
N PRO A 23 -4.67 1.74 -6.29
CA PRO A 23 -3.28 1.56 -6.73
C PRO A 23 -2.45 0.75 -5.74
N LEU A 24 -2.67 0.90 -4.43
CA LEU A 24 -2.02 0.04 -3.43
C LEU A 24 -2.43 -1.42 -3.60
N TYR A 25 -3.73 -1.68 -3.74
CA TYR A 25 -4.26 -3.02 -4.00
C TYR A 25 -3.71 -3.62 -5.30
N GLN A 26 -3.66 -2.83 -6.38
CA GLN A 26 -3.13 -3.24 -7.68
C GLN A 26 -1.65 -3.60 -7.58
N GLY A 27 -0.85 -2.75 -6.91
CA GLY A 27 0.56 -3.04 -6.65
C GLY A 27 0.71 -4.36 -5.90
N LEU A 28 -0.03 -4.55 -4.81
CA LEU A 28 0.00 -5.81 -4.06
C LEU A 28 -0.39 -7.01 -4.93
N MET A 29 -1.46 -6.91 -5.72
CA MET A 29 -1.92 -7.98 -6.61
C MET A 29 -0.84 -8.40 -7.61
N GLU A 30 -0.20 -7.43 -8.28
CA GLU A 30 0.87 -7.71 -9.22
C GLU A 30 2.11 -8.33 -8.56
N LEU A 31 2.36 -8.05 -7.29
CA LEU A 31 3.42 -8.75 -6.54
C LEU A 31 3.05 -10.21 -6.26
N TYR A 32 1.78 -10.48 -5.94
CA TYR A 32 1.30 -11.84 -5.71
C TYR A 32 1.39 -12.73 -6.97
N ASP A 33 1.34 -12.17 -8.17
CA ASP A 33 1.56 -12.93 -9.41
C ASP A 33 2.96 -13.58 -9.48
N TYR A 34 3.93 -13.06 -8.72
CA TYR A 34 5.27 -13.62 -8.57
C TYR A 34 5.36 -14.56 -7.35
N GLU A 35 4.39 -15.47 -7.18
CA GLU A 35 4.27 -16.32 -5.98
C GLU A 35 5.57 -17.06 -5.61
N TRP A 36 6.24 -17.65 -6.60
CA TRP A 36 7.49 -18.40 -6.36
C TRP A 36 8.60 -17.48 -5.82
N PHE A 37 8.76 -16.31 -6.44
CA PHE A 37 9.78 -15.33 -6.08
C PHE A 37 9.48 -14.73 -4.70
N LEU A 38 8.22 -14.43 -4.40
CA LEU A 38 7.78 -14.01 -3.07
C LEU A 38 8.07 -15.08 -2.01
N LYS A 39 7.87 -16.36 -2.34
CA LYS A 39 8.13 -17.47 -1.43
C LYS A 39 9.62 -17.60 -1.14
N GLU A 40 10.48 -17.55 -2.15
CA GLU A 40 11.93 -17.59 -1.97
C GLU A 40 12.44 -16.34 -1.22
N PHE A 41 11.93 -15.16 -1.57
CA PHE A 41 12.23 -13.92 -0.86
C PHE A 41 11.89 -14.01 0.62
N ASN A 42 10.71 -14.52 0.95
CA ASN A 42 10.29 -14.71 2.34
C ASN A 42 11.13 -15.77 3.08
N GLN A 43 11.56 -16.83 2.40
CA GLN A 43 12.44 -17.84 3.00
C GLN A 43 13.83 -17.27 3.27
N SER A 44 14.46 -16.65 2.28
CA SER A 44 15.79 -16.02 2.42
C SER A 44 15.78 -14.84 3.41
N SER A 45 14.67 -14.10 3.50
CA SER A 45 14.48 -13.02 4.48
C SER A 45 14.57 -13.49 5.93
N LYS A 46 14.25 -14.75 6.24
CA LYS A 46 14.38 -15.32 7.60
C LYS A 46 15.84 -15.51 8.02
N ALA A 47 16.75 -15.70 7.07
CA ALA A 47 18.18 -15.82 7.35
C ALA A 47 18.86 -14.47 7.59
N GLN A 48 18.19 -13.35 7.26
CA GLN A 48 18.70 -12.00 7.46
C GLN A 48 18.06 -11.34 8.68
N PRO A 49 18.84 -10.74 9.60
CA PRO A 49 18.31 -10.10 10.80
C PRO A 49 17.33 -8.99 10.41
N LYS A 50 16.19 -8.92 11.11
CA LYS A 50 15.19 -7.87 10.89
C LYS A 50 15.73 -6.54 11.41
N ILE A 51 15.49 -5.45 10.67
CA ILE A 51 15.83 -4.11 11.15
C ILE A 51 14.84 -3.72 12.24
N SER A 52 15.35 -3.26 13.38
CA SER A 52 14.51 -2.84 14.52
C SER A 52 13.44 -1.82 14.09
N PRO A 53 12.21 -1.90 14.63
CA PRO A 53 11.20 -0.85 14.46
C PRO A 53 11.63 0.50 15.06
N LEU A 54 12.57 0.53 16.02
CA LEU A 54 13.04 1.76 16.66
C LEU A 54 13.67 2.77 15.69
N TYR A 55 14.19 2.30 14.55
CA TYR A 55 14.71 3.19 13.51
C TYR A 55 13.62 4.07 12.87
N TRP A 56 12.33 3.86 13.15
CA TRP A 56 11.25 4.77 12.74
C TRP A 56 11.34 6.18 13.34
N ILE A 57 12.13 6.38 14.41
CA ILE A 57 12.47 7.73 14.91
C ILE A 57 13.11 8.56 13.78
N ILE A 58 13.88 7.93 12.89
CA ILE A 58 14.45 8.57 11.71
C ILE A 58 14.08 7.73 10.47
N PRO A 59 12.91 7.98 9.84
CA PRO A 59 12.38 7.17 8.76
C PRO A 59 13.38 6.92 7.62
N ILE A 60 14.18 7.93 7.26
CA ILE A 60 15.21 7.85 6.23
C ILE A 60 16.22 6.72 6.54
N VAL A 61 16.65 6.60 7.79
CA VAL A 61 17.59 5.57 8.23
C VAL A 61 16.94 4.18 8.16
N LYS A 62 15.69 4.06 8.63
CA LYS A 62 14.95 2.79 8.53
C LYS A 62 14.82 2.32 7.09
N ILE A 63 14.43 3.21 6.18
CA ILE A 63 14.29 2.92 4.74
C ILE A 63 15.64 2.49 4.15
N TYR A 64 16.72 3.20 4.47
CA TYR A 64 18.06 2.86 4.00
C TYR A 64 18.51 1.46 4.47
N LEU A 65 18.28 1.14 5.74
CA LEU A 65 18.66 -0.16 6.31
C LEU A 65 17.82 -1.31 5.74
N GLU A 66 16.52 -1.12 5.54
CA GLU A 66 15.65 -2.11 4.90
C GLU A 66 16.02 -2.30 3.43
N LYS A 67 16.35 -1.23 2.70
CA LYS A 67 16.85 -1.33 1.32
C LYS A 67 18.13 -2.17 1.26
N ARG A 68 19.09 -1.90 2.15
CA ARG A 68 20.32 -2.71 2.24
C ARG A 68 20.03 -4.19 2.55
N ARG A 69 19.09 -4.45 3.46
CA ARG A 69 18.65 -5.82 3.77
C ARG A 69 17.99 -6.49 2.57
N ALA A 70 17.10 -5.81 1.87
CA ALA A 70 16.43 -6.32 0.67
C ALA A 70 17.44 -6.68 -0.44
N VAL A 71 18.45 -5.84 -0.68
CA VAL A 71 19.51 -6.14 -1.66
C VAL A 71 20.30 -7.40 -1.28
N LYS A 72 20.62 -7.61 -0.01
CA LYS A 72 21.28 -8.85 0.46
C LYS A 72 20.40 -10.09 0.25
N ILE A 73 19.10 -9.97 0.54
CA ILE A 73 18.13 -11.06 0.32
C ILE A 73 18.06 -11.38 -1.18
N LEU A 74 17.92 -10.37 -2.04
CA LEU A 74 17.89 -10.54 -3.49
C LEU A 74 19.16 -11.21 -4.02
N GLY A 75 20.33 -10.79 -3.54
CA GLY A 75 21.61 -11.40 -3.92
C GLY A 75 21.73 -12.88 -3.55
N SER A 76 20.95 -13.38 -2.59
CA SER A 76 20.90 -14.81 -2.24
C SER A 76 19.95 -15.64 -3.11
N ILE A 77 19.06 -14.98 -3.85
CA ILE A 77 18.00 -15.60 -4.68
C ILE A 77 18.40 -15.57 -6.15
N ILE A 78 18.99 -14.47 -6.60
CA ILE A 78 19.39 -14.26 -7.99
C ILE A 78 20.59 -15.17 -8.31
N LYS A 79 20.38 -16.18 -9.16
CA LYS A 79 21.43 -17.10 -9.61
C LYS A 79 21.86 -16.83 -11.05
N ASN A 80 20.99 -16.23 -11.84
CA ASN A 80 21.21 -15.97 -13.27
C ASN A 80 20.58 -14.64 -13.71
N GLU A 81 20.79 -14.29 -14.98
CA GLU A 81 20.25 -13.04 -15.54
C GLU A 81 18.71 -13.04 -15.61
N SER A 82 18.07 -14.20 -15.80
CA SER A 82 16.60 -14.27 -15.80
C SER A 82 16.00 -13.93 -14.44
N ASP A 83 16.59 -14.43 -13.34
CA ASP A 83 16.15 -14.13 -11.98
C ASP A 83 16.30 -12.63 -11.68
N LEU A 84 17.39 -12.02 -12.14
CA LEU A 84 17.63 -10.59 -12.03
C LEU A 84 16.55 -9.79 -12.78
N ARG A 85 16.23 -10.18 -14.01
CA ARG A 85 15.15 -9.52 -14.80
C ARG A 85 13.79 -9.67 -14.12
N THR A 86 13.48 -10.84 -13.56
CA THR A 86 12.26 -11.06 -12.78
C THR A 86 12.22 -10.18 -11.54
N ALA A 87 13.32 -10.10 -10.78
CA ALA A 87 13.42 -9.24 -9.60
C ALA A 87 13.24 -7.76 -9.94
N MET A 88 13.87 -7.29 -11.04
CA MET A 88 13.70 -5.92 -11.52
C MET A 88 12.26 -5.64 -11.92
N SER A 89 11.63 -6.53 -12.70
CA SER A 89 10.23 -6.38 -13.09
C SER A 89 9.27 -6.33 -11.88
N PHE A 90 9.53 -7.17 -10.87
CA PHE A 90 8.80 -7.15 -9.60
C PHE A 90 8.94 -5.80 -8.88
N ILE A 91 10.18 -5.29 -8.76
CA ILE A 91 10.47 -4.01 -8.10
C ILE A 91 9.84 -2.85 -8.87
N ASP A 92 9.95 -2.83 -10.20
CA ASP A 92 9.43 -1.75 -11.04
C ASP A 92 7.92 -1.65 -10.93
N LYS A 93 7.22 -2.79 -10.99
CA LYS A 93 5.76 -2.86 -10.79
C LYS A 93 5.35 -2.42 -9.38
N ALA A 94 6.04 -2.92 -8.35
CA ALA A 94 5.79 -2.51 -6.96
C ALA A 94 5.91 -0.99 -6.81
N THR A 95 7.00 -0.44 -7.37
CA THR A 95 7.39 0.95 -7.20
C THR A 95 6.44 1.88 -7.96
N ALA A 96 6.06 1.52 -9.19
CA ALA A 96 5.11 2.28 -9.98
C ALA A 96 3.78 2.47 -9.24
N TRP A 97 3.16 1.36 -8.82
CA TRP A 97 1.87 1.41 -8.11
C TRP A 97 1.98 2.04 -6.73
N TYR A 98 3.10 1.84 -6.03
CA TYR A 98 3.36 2.51 -4.76
C TYR A 98 3.38 4.04 -4.93
N PHE A 99 4.07 4.58 -5.95
CA PHE A 99 4.11 6.03 -6.17
C PHE A 99 2.75 6.61 -6.59
N VAL A 100 1.97 5.88 -7.39
CA VAL A 100 0.59 6.29 -7.70
C VAL A 100 -0.26 6.33 -6.41
N SER A 101 -0.17 5.30 -5.58
CA SER A 101 -0.87 5.23 -4.30
C SER A 101 -0.43 6.36 -3.35
N LEU A 102 0.86 6.66 -3.28
CA LEU A 102 1.40 7.76 -2.47
C LEU A 102 0.87 9.12 -2.96
N GLY A 103 0.77 9.32 -4.28
CA GLY A 103 0.13 10.51 -4.85
C GLY A 103 -1.33 10.63 -4.44
N GLY A 104 -2.09 9.53 -4.55
CA GLY A 104 -3.48 9.48 -4.06
C GLY A 104 -3.60 9.75 -2.55
N TRP A 105 -2.65 9.25 -1.75
CA TRP A 105 -2.63 9.47 -0.31
C TRP A 105 -2.42 10.94 0.05
N LEU A 106 -1.47 11.62 -0.61
CA LEU A 106 -1.23 13.05 -0.41
C LEU A 106 -2.46 13.88 -0.81
N LYS A 107 -3.10 13.55 -1.93
CA LYS A 107 -4.36 14.20 -2.34
C LYS A 107 -5.48 13.96 -1.32
N MET A 108 -5.64 12.73 -0.84
CA MET A 108 -6.62 12.38 0.18
C MET A 108 -6.43 13.20 1.46
N VAL A 109 -5.19 13.39 1.92
CA VAL A 109 -4.90 14.26 3.09
C VAL A 109 -5.31 15.70 2.82
N SER A 110 -5.03 16.23 1.63
CA SER A 110 -5.43 17.60 1.23
C SER A 110 -6.95 17.76 1.18
N SER A 111 -7.67 16.84 0.53
CA SER A 111 -9.12 16.91 0.43
C SER A 111 -9.83 16.62 1.75
N LEU A 112 -9.23 15.84 2.65
CA LEU A 112 -9.74 15.69 4.01
C LEU A 112 -9.65 17.01 4.78
N TYR A 113 -8.54 17.76 4.63
CA TYR A 113 -8.40 19.08 5.23
C TYR A 113 -9.47 20.05 4.71
N GLU A 114 -9.70 20.09 3.40
CA GLU A 114 -10.76 20.92 2.79
C GLU A 114 -12.16 20.53 3.30
N PHE A 115 -12.45 19.23 3.37
CA PHE A 115 -13.73 18.71 3.85
C PHE A 115 -13.98 19.05 5.33
N ILE A 116 -12.95 18.95 6.18
CA ILE A 116 -13.03 19.32 7.60
C ILE A 116 -13.26 20.84 7.75
N GLY A 117 -12.58 21.66 6.93
CA GLY A 117 -12.74 23.11 6.94
C GLY A 117 -14.18 23.56 6.61
N GLU A 118 -14.89 22.86 5.72
CA GLU A 118 -16.29 23.15 5.43
C GLU A 118 -17.25 22.88 6.59
N LEU A 119 -16.86 22.00 7.50
CA LEU A 119 -17.61 21.73 8.74
C LEU A 119 -17.37 22.79 9.82
N HIS A 120 -16.55 23.82 9.53
CA HIS A 120 -16.12 24.86 10.45
C HIS A 120 -15.35 24.32 11.68
N GLU A 121 -14.69 23.17 11.54
CA GLU A 121 -13.89 22.56 12.60
C GLU A 121 -12.40 22.55 12.24
N ASP A 122 -11.63 23.56 12.65
CA ASP A 122 -10.17 23.60 12.41
C ASP A 122 -9.39 22.75 13.43
N SER A 123 -9.71 21.45 13.50
CA SER A 123 -9.09 20.52 14.44
C SER A 123 -7.99 19.69 13.79
N ILE A 124 -6.74 19.97 14.17
CA ILE A 124 -5.59 19.17 13.73
C ILE A 124 -5.70 17.70 14.18
N LEU A 125 -6.38 17.44 15.30
CA LEU A 125 -6.62 16.08 15.80
C LEU A 125 -7.57 15.30 14.89
N LEU A 126 -8.60 15.96 14.33
CA LEU A 126 -9.50 15.33 13.36
C LEU A 126 -8.79 15.04 12.04
N LEU A 127 -7.94 15.96 11.58
CA LEU A 127 -7.14 15.74 10.38
C LEU A 127 -6.18 14.55 10.56
N VAL A 128 -5.43 14.51 11.66
CA VAL A 128 -4.47 13.44 11.95
C VAL A 128 -5.20 12.11 12.18
N GLY A 129 -6.25 12.11 13.03
CA GLY A 129 -7.04 10.92 13.34
C GLY A 129 -7.75 10.37 12.11
N GLY A 130 -8.41 11.22 11.32
CA GLY A 130 -9.04 10.87 10.06
C GLY A 130 -8.04 10.30 9.06
N THR A 131 -6.88 10.95 8.89
CA THR A 131 -5.79 10.43 8.05
C THR A 131 -5.37 9.02 8.46
N ILE A 132 -5.17 8.77 9.76
CA ILE A 132 -4.78 7.44 10.28
C ILE A 132 -5.86 6.41 9.97
N VAL A 133 -7.13 6.71 10.25
CA VAL A 133 -8.26 5.81 10.01
C VAL A 133 -8.38 5.47 8.51
N LEU A 134 -8.34 6.47 7.64
CA LEU A 134 -8.46 6.28 6.19
C LEU A 134 -7.28 5.53 5.59
N THR A 135 -6.07 5.80 6.08
CA THR A 135 -4.87 5.06 5.72
C THR A 135 -5.01 3.59 6.10
N PHE A 136 -5.45 3.32 7.34
CA PHE A 136 -5.71 1.97 7.81
C PHE A 136 -6.79 1.27 6.97
N LEU A 137 -7.91 1.92 6.68
CA LEU A 137 -8.98 1.37 5.85
C LEU A 137 -8.50 1.04 4.43
N GLY A 138 -7.72 1.92 3.80
CA GLY A 138 -7.17 1.69 2.47
C GLY A 138 -6.23 0.47 2.45
N ILE A 139 -5.27 0.41 3.37
CA ILE A 139 -4.35 -0.73 3.52
C ILE A 139 -5.11 -2.02 3.81
N PHE A 140 -6.02 -1.99 4.81
CA PHE A 140 -6.83 -3.15 5.19
C PHE A 140 -7.67 -3.65 4.03
N SER A 141 -8.26 -2.75 3.23
CA SER A 141 -9.06 -3.13 2.07
C SER A 141 -8.24 -3.92 1.04
N GLY A 142 -6.98 -3.53 0.80
CA GLY A 142 -6.06 -4.23 -0.09
C GLY A 142 -5.74 -5.64 0.41
N TYR A 143 -5.30 -5.76 1.67
CA TYR A 143 -4.98 -7.05 2.29
C TYR A 143 -6.19 -7.98 2.39
N TYR A 144 -7.36 -7.45 2.76
CA TYR A 144 -8.60 -8.22 2.83
C TYR A 144 -8.96 -8.81 1.47
N ARG A 145 -8.79 -8.04 0.40
CA ARG A 145 -9.12 -8.49 -0.96
C ARG A 145 -8.19 -9.60 -1.46
N LEU A 146 -6.92 -9.55 -1.08
CA LEU A 146 -5.89 -10.54 -1.44
C LEU A 146 -5.87 -11.77 -0.53
N ASN A 147 -6.66 -11.78 0.54
CA ASN A 147 -6.67 -12.90 1.48
C ASN A 147 -7.11 -14.22 0.76
N PRO A 148 -6.29 -15.28 0.77
CA PRO A 148 -6.61 -16.55 0.13
C PRO A 148 -7.89 -17.21 0.67
N LYS A 149 -8.30 -16.90 1.90
CA LYS A 149 -9.58 -17.36 2.46
C LYS A 149 -10.77 -16.76 1.69
N ARG A 150 -10.72 -15.46 1.38
CA ARG A 150 -11.78 -14.76 0.63
C ARG A 150 -11.92 -15.34 -0.78
N GLN A 151 -10.80 -15.55 -1.46
CA GLN A 151 -10.78 -16.14 -2.80
C GLN A 151 -11.39 -17.55 -2.80
N ARG A 152 -11.02 -18.41 -1.84
CA ARG A 152 -11.60 -19.75 -1.69
C ARG A 152 -13.11 -19.73 -1.46
N VAL A 153 -13.60 -18.83 -0.60
CA VAL A 153 -15.04 -18.68 -0.36
C VAL A 153 -15.77 -18.24 -1.63
N LEU A 154 -15.24 -17.27 -2.38
CA LEU A 154 -15.83 -16.82 -3.64
C LEU A 154 -15.87 -17.94 -4.68
N ILE A 155 -14.75 -18.66 -4.87
CA ILE A 155 -14.68 -19.81 -5.79
C ILE A 155 -15.69 -20.90 -5.39
N SER A 156 -15.84 -21.17 -4.09
CA SER A 156 -16.80 -22.17 -3.59
C SER A 156 -18.26 -21.77 -3.84
N LYS A 157 -18.58 -20.46 -3.84
CA LYS A 157 -19.91 -19.95 -4.17
C LYS A 157 -20.18 -20.06 -5.67
N ILE A 158 -19.20 -19.73 -6.50
CA ILE A 158 -19.31 -19.83 -7.97
C ILE A 158 -19.50 -21.29 -8.39
N LYS A 159 -18.75 -22.25 -7.80
CA LYS A 159 -18.87 -23.68 -8.12
C LYS A 159 -20.17 -24.35 -7.64
N LYS A 160 -20.93 -23.70 -6.75
CA LYS A 160 -22.21 -24.21 -6.23
C LYS A 160 -23.42 -23.72 -7.04
N ASN A 161 -23.23 -22.71 -7.88
CA ASN A 161 -24.20 -22.25 -8.88
C ASN A 161 -23.88 -22.87 -10.23
#